data_AF-A0A0F9H3C8-F1
#
_entry.id   AF-A0A0F9H3C8-F1
#
_cell.length_a   1.000
_cell.length_b   1.000
_cell.length_c   1.000
_cell.angle_alpha   90.00
_cell.angle_beta   90.00
_cell.angle_gamma   90.00
#
_symmetry.space_group_name_H-M   'P 1'
#
loop_
_entity.id
_entity.type
_entity.pdbx_description
1 polymer ?
#
loop_
_entity_poly.entity_id
_entity_poly.type
_entity_poly.pdbx_seq_one_letter_code
_entity_poly.pdbx_strand_id
1 'polypeptide(L)'
;MTKKGEYRRTVHIPADLERYDRQLYRINAIAEELVKYVNDKDVQYGSSWRKRGGPGAFMVIARKWDRIEQACEKETAKYDIFNVFKEEDRRETILDDCLDLVGYLLILIEHMIEIGHVTKIEALRMSFVSSTLEKVRPSGMEKPFGFDEEEEEDQHPVSTRYHPDQVDDPRLPEKIQKEE
;
A
#
# COMPACT_ATOMS: atom_id res chain seq x y z
N MET A 1 -28.80 -20.19 6.94
CA MET A 1 -27.42 -19.83 7.37
C MET A 1 -26.45 -20.51 6.43
N THR A 2 -26.05 -19.83 5.35
CA THR A 2 -25.19 -20.40 4.32
C THR A 2 -23.74 -20.07 4.67
N LYS A 3 -22.93 -21.10 4.94
CA LYS A 3 -21.50 -20.96 5.24
C LYS A 3 -20.83 -20.22 4.06
N LYS A 4 -20.28 -19.03 4.31
CA LYS A 4 -19.34 -18.37 3.39
C LYS A 4 -18.13 -19.30 3.27
N GLY A 5 -18.08 -20.07 2.19
CA GLY A 5 -16.93 -20.91 1.89
C GLY A 5 -15.72 -20.04 1.68
N GLU A 6 -14.73 -20.17 2.57
CA GLU A 6 -13.39 -19.64 2.38
C GLU A 6 -12.76 -20.35 1.18
N TYR A 7 -12.98 -19.82 -0.03
CA TYR A 7 -12.11 -20.12 -1.16
C TYR A 7 -10.80 -19.37 -0.97
N ARG A 8 -9.96 -19.83 -0.02
CA ARG A 8 -8.54 -19.47 -0.03
C ARG A 8 -7.91 -20.21 -1.21
N ARG A 9 -7.92 -19.59 -2.40
CA ARG A 9 -7.05 -20.04 -3.49
C ARG A 9 -5.62 -19.72 -3.08
N THR A 10 -4.88 -20.73 -2.64
CA THR A 10 -3.45 -20.59 -2.36
C THR A 10 -2.72 -20.64 -3.69
N VAL A 11 -2.07 -19.54 -4.08
CA VAL A 11 -1.14 -19.56 -5.22
C VAL A 11 0.16 -20.18 -4.72
N HIS A 12 0.48 -21.39 -5.20
CA HIS A 12 1.78 -21.99 -4.95
C HIS A 12 2.83 -21.26 -5.78
N ILE A 13 3.83 -20.68 -5.10
CA ILE A 13 4.97 -20.01 -5.73
C ILE A 13 6.15 -20.97 -5.65
N PRO A 14 6.71 -21.41 -6.78
CA PRO A 14 7.87 -22.29 -6.77
C PRO A 14 9.06 -21.61 -6.06
N ALA A 15 9.69 -22.32 -5.13
CA ALA A 15 10.76 -21.79 -4.29
C ALA A 15 12.11 -21.69 -5.04
N ASP A 16 12.26 -22.46 -6.11
CA ASP A 16 13.44 -22.60 -6.96
C ASP A 16 13.64 -21.46 -7.97
N LEU A 17 12.60 -20.65 -8.21
CA LEU A 17 12.68 -19.48 -9.08
C LEU A 17 13.57 -18.39 -8.46
N GLU A 18 14.32 -17.65 -9.26
CA GLU A 18 15.06 -16.47 -8.81
C GLU A 18 14.11 -15.37 -8.28
N ARG A 19 14.63 -14.41 -7.49
CA ARG A 19 13.82 -13.34 -6.85
C ARG A 19 12.89 -12.64 -7.86
N TYR A 20 13.41 -12.28 -9.02
CA TYR A 20 12.68 -11.59 -10.07
C TYR A 20 11.59 -12.48 -10.70
N ASP A 21 11.92 -13.73 -11.02
CA ASP A 21 10.96 -14.66 -11.61
C ASP A 21 9.80 -14.96 -10.66
N ARG A 22 10.08 -15.06 -9.35
CA ARG A 22 9.03 -15.15 -8.32
C ARG A 22 8.14 -13.91 -8.27
N GLN A 23 8.71 -12.71 -8.44
CA GLN A 23 7.94 -11.48 -8.47
C GLN A 23 7.05 -11.42 -9.70
N LEU A 24 7.60 -11.70 -10.89
CA LEU A 24 6.85 -11.73 -12.14
C LEU A 24 5.72 -12.76 -12.09
N TYR A 25 6.00 -13.96 -11.56
CA TYR A 25 4.98 -14.99 -11.34
C TYR A 25 3.82 -14.50 -10.46
N ARG A 26 4.14 -13.85 -9.32
CA ARG A 26 3.11 -13.25 -8.46
C ARG A 26 2.31 -12.16 -9.17
N ILE A 27 2.96 -11.27 -9.91
CA ILE A 27 2.28 -10.19 -10.64
C ILE A 27 1.30 -10.77 -11.65
N ASN A 28 1.70 -11.78 -12.42
CA ASN A 28 0.81 -12.44 -13.38
C ASN A 28 -0.40 -13.07 -12.68
N ALA A 29 -0.18 -13.80 -11.58
CA ALA A 29 -1.27 -14.39 -10.82
C ALA A 29 -2.23 -13.32 -10.24
N ILE A 30 -1.68 -12.20 -9.73
CA ILE A 30 -2.48 -11.07 -9.24
C ILE A 30 -3.31 -10.47 -10.37
N ALA A 31 -2.73 -10.28 -11.57
CA ALA A 31 -3.44 -9.72 -12.71
C ALA A 31 -4.61 -10.61 -13.16
N GLU A 32 -4.40 -11.93 -13.21
CA GLU A 32 -5.47 -12.88 -13.54
C GLU A 32 -6.62 -12.87 -12.53
N GLU A 33 -6.31 -12.81 -11.24
CA GLU A 33 -7.32 -12.73 -10.19
C GLU A 33 -8.00 -11.36 -10.16
N LEU A 34 -7.27 -10.28 -10.46
CA LEU A 34 -7.84 -8.94 -10.55
C LEU A 34 -8.91 -8.86 -11.64
N VAL A 35 -8.68 -9.45 -12.82
CA VAL A 35 -9.69 -9.49 -13.90
C VAL A 35 -10.98 -10.16 -13.42
N LYS A 36 -10.87 -11.29 -12.70
CA LYS A 36 -12.03 -11.99 -12.13
C LYS A 36 -12.74 -11.13 -11.08
N TYR A 37 -11.97 -10.56 -10.15
CA TYR A 37 -12.46 -9.70 -9.09
C TYR A 37 -13.26 -8.51 -9.64
N VAL A 38 -12.71 -7.84 -10.64
CA VAL A 38 -13.33 -6.68 -11.30
C VAL A 38 -14.62 -7.07 -12.00
N ASN A 39 -14.62 -8.19 -12.73
CA ASN A 39 -15.84 -8.71 -13.37
C ASN A 39 -16.93 -9.04 -12.33
N ASP A 40 -16.57 -9.72 -11.24
CA ASP A 40 -17.53 -10.07 -10.19
C ASP A 40 -18.15 -8.82 -9.54
N LYS A 41 -17.34 -7.77 -9.32
CA LYS A 41 -17.82 -6.47 -8.84
C LYS A 41 -18.73 -5.78 -9.87
N ASP A 42 -18.37 -5.80 -11.15
CA ASP A 42 -19.20 -5.17 -12.19
C ASP A 42 -20.57 -5.88 -12.31
N VAL A 43 -20.59 -7.21 -12.25
CA VAL A 43 -21.82 -8.01 -12.18
C VAL A 43 -22.64 -7.67 -10.95
N GLN A 44 -22.00 -7.56 -9.77
CA GLN A 44 -22.68 -7.26 -8.52
C GLN A 44 -23.32 -5.86 -8.49
N TYR A 45 -22.62 -4.86 -9.04
CA TYR A 45 -23.06 -3.45 -8.97
C TYR A 45 -23.67 -2.93 -10.28
N GLY A 46 -23.69 -3.75 -11.33
CA GLY A 46 -24.24 -3.49 -12.65
C GLY A 46 -23.64 -2.25 -13.29
N SER A 47 -22.31 -2.18 -13.39
CA SER A 47 -21.56 -1.03 -13.92
C SER A 47 -21.89 0.31 -13.26
N SER A 48 -22.14 0.31 -11.93
CA SER A 48 -22.46 1.51 -11.15
C SER A 48 -21.43 2.63 -11.28
N TRP A 49 -20.16 2.27 -11.49
CA TRP A 49 -19.03 3.18 -11.62
C TRP A 49 -19.19 4.17 -12.77
N ARG A 50 -19.83 3.77 -13.88
CA ARG A 50 -20.07 4.64 -15.06
C ARG A 50 -21.52 5.11 -15.24
N LYS A 51 -22.46 4.69 -14.38
CA LYS A 51 -23.90 5.05 -14.50
C LYS A 51 -24.17 6.55 -14.57
N ARG A 52 -23.28 7.36 -13.98
CA ARG A 52 -23.40 8.83 -13.94
C ARG A 52 -22.50 9.53 -14.98
N GLY A 53 -22.05 8.81 -16.00
CA GLY A 53 -21.15 9.30 -17.04
C GLY A 53 -19.72 9.51 -16.56
N GLY A 54 -18.91 10.15 -17.41
CA GLY A 54 -17.47 10.37 -17.18
C GLY A 54 -17.11 11.01 -15.84
N PRO A 55 -17.78 12.09 -15.39
CA PRO A 55 -17.50 12.68 -14.09
C PRO A 55 -17.75 11.73 -12.92
N GLY A 56 -18.81 10.90 -13.01
CA GLY A 56 -19.09 9.89 -11.98
C GLY A 56 -18.01 8.83 -11.89
N ALA A 57 -17.54 8.33 -13.04
CA ALA A 57 -16.45 7.37 -13.11
C ALA A 57 -15.15 7.95 -12.51
N PHE A 58 -14.81 9.19 -12.86
CA PHE A 58 -13.66 9.89 -12.29
C PHE A 58 -13.74 10.01 -10.76
N MET A 59 -14.90 10.40 -10.22
CA MET A 59 -15.07 10.56 -8.78
C MET A 59 -15.00 9.24 -8.01
N VAL A 60 -15.42 8.12 -8.59
CA VAL A 60 -15.26 6.79 -7.97
C VAL A 60 -13.79 6.41 -7.86
N ILE A 61 -12.99 6.69 -8.89
CA ILE A 61 -11.53 6.50 -8.89
C ILE A 61 -10.87 7.42 -7.86
N ALA A 62 -11.20 8.72 -7.88
CA ALA A 62 -10.66 9.70 -6.96
C ALA A 62 -10.96 9.34 -5.49
N ARG A 63 -12.17 8.83 -5.21
CA ARG A 63 -12.54 8.33 -3.87
C ARG A 63 -11.63 7.19 -3.39
N LYS A 64 -11.15 6.32 -4.29
CA LYS A 64 -10.24 5.24 -3.91
C LYS A 64 -8.85 5.77 -3.58
N TRP A 65 -8.37 6.76 -4.33
CA TRP A 65 -7.14 7.47 -4.01
C TRP A 65 -7.22 8.18 -2.64
N ASP A 66 -8.27 8.96 -2.40
CA ASP A 66 -8.53 9.66 -1.14
C ASP A 66 -8.52 8.71 0.07
N ARG A 67 -9.07 7.51 -0.07
CA ARG A 67 -9.04 6.50 1.00
C ARG A 67 -7.66 5.91 1.27
N ILE A 68 -6.83 5.78 0.24
CA ILE A 68 -5.44 5.33 0.38
C ILE A 68 -4.65 6.42 1.12
N GLU A 69 -4.82 7.68 0.73
CA GLU A 69 -4.21 8.84 1.37
C GLU A 69 -4.59 8.94 2.86
N GLN A 70 -5.89 8.89 3.19
CA GLN A 70 -6.36 8.90 4.58
C GLN A 70 -5.81 7.74 5.42
N ALA A 71 -5.57 6.58 4.80
CA ALA A 71 -4.96 5.46 5.51
C ALA A 71 -3.48 5.73 5.83
N CYS A 72 -2.77 6.34 4.90
CA CYS A 72 -1.38 6.75 5.01
C CYS A 72 -1.16 7.93 5.99
N GLU A 73 -2.13 8.82 6.13
CA GLU A 73 -2.10 9.97 7.06
C GLU A 73 -2.07 9.57 8.55
N LYS A 74 -2.43 8.33 8.89
CA LYS A 74 -2.41 7.86 10.27
C LYS A 74 -1.01 8.00 10.87
N GLU A 75 -0.93 8.47 12.12
CA GLU A 75 0.33 8.64 12.87
C GLU A 75 1.20 7.38 12.93
N THR A 76 0.58 6.19 12.92
CA THR A 76 1.30 4.92 12.90
C THR A 76 1.90 4.60 11.53
N ALA A 77 1.29 5.09 10.45
CA ALA A 77 1.75 4.86 9.09
C ALA A 77 2.79 5.90 8.63
N LYS A 78 2.67 7.17 9.03
CA LYS A 78 3.55 8.27 8.64
C LYS A 78 3.79 8.34 7.11
N TYR A 79 2.72 8.18 6.34
CA TYR A 79 2.74 8.08 4.88
C TYR A 79 3.50 6.88 4.28
N ASP A 80 3.93 5.91 5.10
CA ASP A 80 4.43 4.61 4.64
C ASP A 80 3.27 3.62 4.48
N ILE A 81 2.90 3.36 3.22
CA ILE A 81 1.82 2.42 2.87
C ILE A 81 2.11 0.98 3.33
N PHE A 82 3.37 0.60 3.49
CA PHE A 82 3.73 -0.72 4.02
C PHE A 82 3.49 -0.82 5.53
N ASN A 83 3.53 0.30 6.26
CA ASN A 83 3.15 0.34 7.68
C ASN A 83 1.64 0.32 7.85
N VAL A 84 0.88 0.97 6.96
CA VAL A 84 -0.59 0.83 6.92
C VAL A 84 -1.00 -0.64 6.87
N PHE A 85 -0.34 -1.42 6.00
CA PHE A 85 -0.64 -2.84 5.82
C PHE A 85 -0.35 -3.69 7.07
N LYS A 86 0.63 -3.32 7.90
CA LYS A 86 1.02 -4.09 9.09
C LYS A 86 0.02 -3.94 10.24
N GLU A 87 -0.64 -2.80 10.35
CA GLU A 87 -1.47 -2.42 11.50
C GLU A 87 -2.95 -2.18 11.14
N GLU A 88 -3.42 -2.86 10.09
CA GLU A 88 -4.73 -2.60 9.52
C GLU A 88 -5.90 -3.26 10.27
N ASP A 89 -6.85 -2.45 10.72
CA ASP A 89 -8.11 -2.86 11.35
C ASP A 89 -9.36 -2.46 10.54
N ARG A 90 -9.18 -1.80 9.40
CA ARG A 90 -10.27 -1.29 8.57
C ARG A 90 -11.11 -2.42 7.99
N ARG A 91 -12.42 -2.19 7.87
CA ARG A 91 -13.36 -3.12 7.23
C ARG A 91 -12.97 -3.47 5.80
N GLU A 92 -12.47 -2.49 5.07
CA GLU A 92 -11.84 -2.65 3.76
C GLU A 92 -10.38 -2.26 3.91
N THR A 93 -9.49 -3.16 3.53
CA THR A 93 -8.04 -3.01 3.71
C THR A 93 -7.44 -2.07 2.66
N ILE A 94 -6.18 -1.66 2.86
CA ILE A 94 -5.38 -0.90 1.91
C ILE A 94 -5.19 -1.70 0.63
N LEU A 95 -5.06 -3.03 0.76
CA LEU A 95 -5.00 -3.92 -0.39
C LEU A 95 -6.32 -3.89 -1.18
N ASP A 96 -7.47 -3.93 -0.50
CA ASP A 96 -8.78 -3.82 -1.17
C ASP A 96 -8.91 -2.48 -1.90
N ASP A 97 -8.50 -1.37 -1.26
CA ASP A 97 -8.55 -0.04 -1.88
C ASP A 97 -7.59 0.08 -3.09
N CYS A 98 -6.39 -0.50 -3.01
CA CYS A 98 -5.46 -0.58 -4.15
C CYS A 98 -6.02 -1.43 -5.30
N LEU A 99 -6.57 -2.62 -5.00
CA LEU A 99 -7.16 -3.51 -6.02
C LEU A 99 -8.38 -2.87 -6.67
N ASP A 100 -9.24 -2.21 -5.90
CA ASP A 100 -10.36 -1.43 -6.43
C ASP A 100 -9.87 -0.30 -7.34
N LEU A 101 -8.84 0.46 -6.93
CA LEU A 101 -8.29 1.54 -7.74
C LEU A 101 -7.77 1.02 -9.08
N VAL A 102 -6.93 -0.01 -9.08
CA VAL A 102 -6.40 -0.62 -10.31
C VAL A 102 -7.55 -1.18 -11.15
N GLY A 103 -8.52 -1.83 -10.51
CA GLY A 103 -9.70 -2.38 -11.19
C GLY A 103 -10.55 -1.32 -11.89
N TYR A 104 -10.82 -0.20 -11.23
CA TYR A 104 -11.54 0.92 -11.85
C TYR A 104 -10.76 1.56 -12.99
N LEU A 105 -9.44 1.69 -12.87
CA LEU A 105 -8.60 2.17 -13.97
C LEU A 105 -8.64 1.21 -15.16
N LEU A 106 -8.61 -0.11 -14.91
CA LEU A 106 -8.65 -1.12 -15.96
C LEU A 106 -9.95 -1.05 -16.77
N ILE A 107 -11.11 -1.00 -16.11
CA ILE A 107 -12.41 -0.91 -16.80
C ILE A 107 -12.67 0.47 -17.42
N LEU A 108 -12.07 1.53 -16.87
CA LEU A 108 -12.08 2.83 -17.52
C LEU A 108 -11.33 2.78 -18.86
N ILE A 109 -10.12 2.19 -18.87
CA ILE A 109 -9.32 2.03 -20.08
C ILE A 109 -10.05 1.15 -21.10
N GLU A 110 -10.62 0.01 -20.67
CA GLU A 110 -11.44 -0.85 -21.52
C GLU A 110 -12.61 -0.08 -22.15
N HIS A 111 -13.35 0.69 -21.34
CA HIS A 111 -14.47 1.46 -21.86
C HIS A 111 -14.01 2.59 -22.80
N MET A 112 -12.86 3.22 -22.54
CA MET A 112 -12.26 4.20 -23.46
C MET A 112 -11.88 3.57 -24.81
N ILE A 113 -11.37 2.33 -24.80
CA ILE A 113 -11.08 1.54 -26.01
C ILE A 113 -12.37 1.23 -26.77
N GLU A 114 -13.42 0.81 -26.06
CA GLU A 114 -14.75 0.52 -26.60
C GLU A 114 -15.34 1.73 -27.33
N ILE A 115 -15.45 2.87 -26.64
CA ILE A 115 -16.03 4.11 -27.20
C ILE A 115 -15.13 4.78 -28.23
N GLY A 116 -13.80 4.61 -28.10
CA GLY A 116 -12.82 5.15 -29.03
C GLY A 116 -12.67 4.31 -30.31
N HIS A 117 -13.39 3.18 -30.41
CA HIS A 117 -13.26 2.20 -31.50
C HIS A 117 -11.80 1.79 -31.76
N VAL A 118 -11.02 1.62 -30.68
CA VAL A 118 -9.61 1.20 -30.78
C VAL A 118 -9.59 -0.30 -31.11
N THR A 119 -9.63 -0.62 -32.40
CA THR A 119 -9.83 -1.99 -32.92
C THR A 119 -8.58 -2.88 -32.89
N LYS A 120 -7.40 -2.30 -32.62
CA LYS A 120 -6.15 -3.06 -32.48
C LYS A 120 -5.55 -2.82 -31.11
N ILE A 121 -5.60 -3.84 -30.24
CA ILE A 121 -4.90 -3.86 -28.95
C ILE A 121 -3.37 -3.69 -29.15
N GLU A 122 -2.83 -4.00 -30.33
CA GLU A 122 -1.44 -3.68 -30.68
C GLU A 122 -1.11 -2.18 -30.59
N ALA A 123 -2.09 -1.28 -30.68
CA ALA A 123 -1.90 0.16 -30.43
C ALA A 123 -1.65 0.48 -28.94
N LEU A 124 -1.98 -0.46 -28.03
CA LEU A 124 -1.63 -0.43 -26.61
C LEU A 124 -0.29 -1.12 -26.32
N ARG A 125 0.48 -1.57 -27.34
CA ARG A 125 1.93 -1.69 -27.16
C ARG A 125 2.40 -0.28 -26.80
N MET A 126 2.41 0.00 -25.51
CA MET A 126 2.63 1.33 -24.97
C MET A 126 3.80 1.93 -25.71
N SER A 127 3.60 3.09 -26.30
CA SER A 127 4.59 3.95 -26.95
C SER A 127 5.74 4.39 -26.00
N PHE A 128 5.88 3.74 -24.85
CA PHE A 128 6.89 3.95 -23.82
C PHE A 128 8.13 3.05 -23.97
N VAL A 129 8.12 2.00 -24.79
CA VAL A 129 9.34 1.21 -25.04
C VAL A 129 10.06 1.73 -26.29
N SER A 130 10.51 2.99 -26.21
CA SER A 130 11.53 3.53 -27.10
C SER A 130 12.87 3.58 -26.36
N SER A 131 13.36 2.42 -25.96
CA SER A 131 14.79 2.15 -25.95
C SER A 131 14.98 0.65 -26.10
N THR A 132 15.96 0.31 -26.90
CA THR A 132 16.39 -1.03 -27.28
C THR A 132 16.45 -1.94 -26.05
N LEU A 133 15.44 -2.80 -25.87
CA LEU A 133 15.47 -3.87 -24.87
C LEU A 133 16.47 -4.93 -25.34
N GLU A 134 17.76 -4.67 -25.13
CA GLU A 134 18.61 -5.75 -24.66
C GLU A 134 18.03 -6.24 -23.32
N LYS A 135 18.20 -7.54 -23.01
CA LYS A 135 17.66 -8.19 -21.81
C LYS A 135 18.30 -7.64 -20.52
N VAL A 136 18.08 -6.37 -20.22
CA VAL A 136 18.49 -5.77 -18.96
C VAL A 136 17.45 -6.19 -17.94
N ARG A 137 17.81 -7.16 -17.09
CA ARG A 137 17.02 -7.48 -15.90
C ARG A 137 16.80 -6.17 -15.14
N PRO A 138 15.57 -5.81 -14.74
CA PRO A 138 15.36 -4.62 -13.93
C PRO A 138 16.28 -4.72 -12.71
N SER A 139 17.17 -3.74 -12.52
CA SER A 139 17.96 -3.65 -11.30
C SER A 139 16.95 -3.41 -10.19
N GLY A 140 16.53 -4.48 -9.50
CA GLY A 140 15.64 -4.35 -8.37
C GLY A 140 16.29 -3.35 -7.42
N MET A 141 15.58 -2.30 -7.02
CA MET A 141 16.06 -1.42 -5.96
C MET A 141 16.48 -2.32 -4.79
N GLU A 142 17.76 -2.24 -4.41
CA GLU A 142 18.30 -3.04 -3.31
C GLU A 142 17.65 -2.65 -1.98
N LYS A 143 17.10 -1.43 -1.89
CA LYS A 143 16.36 -0.91 -0.75
C LYS A 143 15.14 -0.09 -1.22
N PRO A 144 13.95 -0.22 -0.60
CA PRO A 144 12.82 0.67 -0.87
C PRO A 144 13.16 2.11 -0.47
N PHE A 145 12.65 3.08 -1.24
CA PHE A 145 12.77 4.52 -0.95
C PHE A 145 12.24 4.80 0.47
N GLY A 146 13.05 5.40 1.34
CA GLY A 146 12.67 5.75 2.72
C GLY A 146 13.20 4.85 3.86
N PHE A 147 14.07 3.88 3.56
CA PHE A 147 14.87 3.17 4.56
C PHE A 147 16.30 3.73 4.56
N ASP A 148 16.48 4.91 5.14
CA ASP A 148 17.79 5.25 5.70
C ASP A 148 17.90 4.40 6.98
N GLU A 149 18.80 3.42 6.97
CA GLU A 149 19.23 2.80 8.22
C GLU A 149 19.79 3.96 9.05
N GLU A 150 19.07 4.38 10.10
CA GLU A 150 19.69 5.18 11.15
C GLU A 150 20.91 4.36 11.60
N GLU A 151 22.10 4.83 11.21
CA GLU A 151 23.34 4.32 11.77
C GLU A 151 23.19 4.48 13.28
N GLU A 152 23.06 3.36 14.00
CA GLU A 152 23.25 3.34 15.45
C GLU A 152 24.67 3.83 15.70
N GLU A 153 24.83 5.14 15.93
CA GLU A 153 26.11 5.70 16.34
C GLU A 153 26.53 5.02 17.64
N ASP A 154 27.68 4.37 17.52
CA ASP A 154 28.36 3.60 18.54
C ASP A 154 28.33 4.25 19.93
N GLN A 155 28.08 3.39 20.90
CA GLN A 155 28.19 3.60 22.34
C GLN A 155 29.47 4.37 22.71
N HIS A 156 29.34 5.62 23.15
CA HIS A 156 30.41 6.28 23.89
C HIS A 156 30.40 5.83 25.37
N PRO A 157 31.57 5.47 25.94
CA PRO A 157 31.65 4.78 27.22
C PRO A 157 31.36 5.73 28.40
N VAL A 158 30.63 5.18 29.37
CA VAL A 158 30.40 5.73 30.70
C VAL A 158 31.73 6.11 31.35
N SER A 159 31.96 7.42 31.55
CA SER A 159 33.08 7.91 32.35
C SER A 159 32.59 8.23 33.77
N THR A 160 32.77 7.25 34.65
CA THR A 160 32.68 7.44 36.10
C THR A 160 33.84 8.30 36.58
N ARG A 161 33.56 9.48 37.13
CA ARG A 161 34.43 10.11 38.15
C ARG A 161 33.59 10.64 39.31
N TYR A 162 33.67 9.90 40.40
CA TYR A 162 33.44 10.34 41.78
C TYR A 162 34.55 11.32 42.21
N HIS A 163 34.20 12.40 42.90
CA HIS A 163 34.79 12.84 44.19
C HIS A 163 33.93 14.00 44.77
N PRO A 164 34.04 14.36 46.06
CA PRO A 164 32.97 14.41 47.05
C PRO A 164 32.86 15.85 47.62
N ASP A 165 32.08 16.02 48.67
CA ASP A 165 32.04 17.20 49.54
C ASP A 165 31.49 18.48 48.89
N GLN A 166 30.23 18.80 49.21
CA GLN A 166 29.72 20.04 49.83
C GLN A 166 28.22 19.79 50.14
N VAL A 167 27.90 19.17 51.28
CA VAL A 167 27.47 19.79 52.56
C VAL A 167 26.06 20.42 52.49
N ASP A 168 25.09 19.71 53.13
CA ASP A 168 24.04 20.17 54.06
C ASP A 168 23.23 21.46 53.74
N ASP A 169 21.91 21.59 53.91
CA ASP A 169 20.81 20.84 54.53
C ASP A 169 19.53 21.75 54.36
N PRO A 170 18.41 21.62 55.10
CA PRO A 170 17.10 21.12 54.68
C PRO A 170 15.99 22.19 54.71
N ARG A 171 15.09 22.27 53.74
CA ARG A 171 13.76 22.89 53.98
C ARG A 171 12.66 22.23 53.16
N LEU A 172 12.11 21.13 53.68
CA LEU A 172 10.67 20.91 53.64
C LEU A 172 10.04 21.63 54.86
N PRO A 173 8.79 22.10 54.77
CA PRO A 173 7.71 21.19 55.15
C PRO A 173 6.46 21.26 54.27
N GLU A 174 5.96 20.07 53.97
CA GLU A 174 4.59 19.60 54.19
C GLU A 174 3.54 20.55 54.82
N LYS A 175 2.30 20.45 54.26
CA LYS A 175 0.99 20.20 54.91
C LYS A 175 -0.17 21.23 54.76
N ILE A 176 -1.30 20.68 54.26
CA ILE A 176 -2.70 20.74 54.79
C ILE A 176 -3.68 21.84 54.30
N GLN A 177 -4.70 21.36 53.58
CA GLN A 177 -6.18 21.57 53.66
C GLN A 177 -6.77 22.90 54.20
N LYS A 178 -7.74 23.50 53.47
CA LYS A 178 -9.21 23.48 53.72
C LYS A 178 -9.97 24.54 52.88
N GLU A 179 -11.19 24.16 52.45
CA GLU A 179 -12.48 24.90 52.36
C GLU A 179 -12.43 26.42 52.03
N GLU A 180 -13.13 26.96 51.03
CA GLU A 180 -14.58 26.92 50.74
C GLU A 180 -14.90 26.97 49.22
#